data_AF-A0A9E2DEI9-F1
#
_entry.id   AF-A0A9E2DEI9-F1
#
_cell.length_a   1.000
_cell.length_b   1.000
_cell.length_c   1.000
_cell.angle_alpha   90.00
_cell.angle_beta   90.00
_cell.angle_gamma   90.00
#
_symmetry.space_group_name_H-M   'P 1'
#
loop_
_entity.id
_entity.type
_entity.pdbx_description
1 polymer ?
#
loop_
_entity_poly.entity_id
_entity_poly.type
_entity_poly.pdbx_seq_one_letter_code
_entity_poly.pdbx_strand_id
1 'polypeptide(L)' 'MKPFENITVLEFSTMITASFAAMMMADQGARVIKVEPMDMGDPMRYIGATKGGIS' A
#
# COMPACT_ATOMS: atom_id res chain seq x y z
N MET A 1 -7.62 18.41 -13.63
CA MET A 1 -6.18 18.25 -13.34
C MET A 1 -6.05 17.84 -11.89
N LYS A 2 -5.43 16.69 -11.61
CA LYS A 2 -5.13 16.28 -10.23
C LYS A 2 -3.66 16.60 -9.87
N PRO A 3 -3.33 16.90 -8.59
CA PRO A 3 -1.99 17.36 -8.22
C PRO A 3 -0.84 16.41 -8.58
N PHE A 4 -1.06 15.10 -8.62
CA PHE A 4 -0.04 14.10 -8.96
C PHE A 4 -0.32 13.36 -10.27
N GLU A 5 -1.11 13.95 -11.15
CA GLU A 5 -1.35 13.41 -12.48
C GLU A 5 -0.02 13.19 -13.23
N ASN A 6 0.12 12.02 -13.87
CA ASN A 6 1.33 11.55 -14.57
C ASN A 6 2.55 11.20 -13.70
N ILE A 7 2.43 11.22 -12.36
CA ILE A 7 3.48 10.71 -11.48
C ILE A 7 3.30 9.21 -11.26
N THR A 8 4.38 8.43 -11.39
CA THR A 8 4.42 7.03 -10.94
C THR A 8 5.20 6.95 -9.62
N VAL A 9 4.60 6.32 -8.62
CA VAL A 9 5.23 6.06 -7.31
C VAL A 9 5.43 4.56 -7.16
N LEU A 10 6.65 4.15 -6.82
CA LEU A 10 6.95 2.79 -6.39
C LEU A 10 7.02 2.78 -4.86
N GLU A 11 6.14 2.00 -4.23
CA GLU A 11 6.02 1.92 -2.78
C GLU A 11 6.54 0.55 -2.31
N PHE A 12 7.55 0.55 -1.44
CA PHE A 12 8.29 -0.65 -1.02
C PHE A 12 8.20 -0.95 0.48
N SER A 13 7.46 -0.14 1.24
CA SER A 13 7.40 -0.26 2.70
C SER A 13 6.35 -1.29 3.12
N THR A 14 6.60 -1.93 4.26
CA THR A 14 5.66 -2.84 4.94
C THR A 14 4.97 -2.17 6.14
N MET A 15 5.10 -0.85 6.25
CA MET A 15 4.57 -0.03 7.33
C MET A 15 3.34 0.76 6.89
N ILE A 16 2.38 0.92 7.80
CA ILE A 16 1.09 1.59 7.56
C ILE A 16 1.27 3.04 7.12
N THR A 17 2.25 3.76 7.68
CA THR A 17 2.44 5.20 7.42
C THR A 17 2.77 5.49 5.95
N ALA A 18 3.67 4.71 5.34
CA ALA A 18 4.04 4.89 3.94
C ALA A 18 2.92 4.43 3.00
N SER A 19 2.28 3.29 3.28
CA SER A 19 1.12 2.81 2.53
C SER A 19 -0.02 3.84 2.56
N PHE A 20 -0.26 4.47 3.70
CA PHE A 20 -1.26 5.52 3.84
C PHE A 20 -0.91 6.78 3.03
N ALA A 21 0.35 7.24 3.09
CA ALA A 21 0.80 8.36 2.27
C ALA A 21 0.67 8.07 0.77
N ALA A 22 1.05 6.87 0.34
CA ALA A 22 0.95 6.44 -1.05
C ALA A 22 -0.51 6.37 -1.52
N MET A 23 -1.43 5.85 -0.69
CA MET A 23 -2.87 5.91 -0.97
C MET A 23 -3.37 7.34 -1.15
N MET A 24 -2.96 8.28 -0.30
CA MET A 24 -3.30 9.70 -0.46
C MET A 24 -2.76 10.27 -1.78
N MET A 25 -1.56 9.88 -2.21
CA MET A 25 -1.02 10.28 -3.52
C MET A 25 -1.83 9.68 -4.68
N ALA A 26 -2.28 8.43 -4.56
CA ALA A 26 -3.13 7.78 -5.56
C ALA A 26 -4.48 8.50 -5.71
N ASP A 27 -5.11 8.88 -4.59
CA ASP A 27 -6.35 9.66 -4.59
C ASP A 27 -6.18 11.01 -5.33
N GLN A 28 -5.00 11.61 -5.17
CA GLN A 28 -4.57 12.84 -5.86
C GLN A 28 -3.96 12.60 -7.26
N GLY A 29 -4.15 11.42 -7.85
CA GLY A 29 -3.91 11.15 -9.28
C GLY A 29 -2.60 10.44 -9.64
N ALA A 30 -1.80 10.05 -8.64
CA ALA A 30 -0.59 9.28 -8.90
C ALA A 30 -0.91 7.83 -9.32
N ARG A 31 -0.07 7.25 -10.19
CA ARG A 31 -0.03 5.81 -10.41
C ARG A 31 0.88 5.17 -9.37
N VAL A 32 0.29 4.56 -8.35
CA VAL A 32 1.04 3.90 -7.27
C VAL A 32 1.16 2.41 -7.55
N ILE A 33 2.37 1.87 -7.49
CA ILE A 33 2.66 0.45 -7.60
C ILE A 33 3.30 0.03 -6.28
N LYS A 34 2.60 -0.82 -5.53
CA LYS A 34 3.15 -1.45 -4.34
C LYS A 34 4.00 -2.64 -4.75
N VAL A 35 5.26 -2.65 -4.34
CA VAL A 35 6.22 -3.71 -4.60
C VAL A 35 6.44 -4.47 -3.30
N GLU A 36 6.08 -5.74 -3.31
CA GLU A 36 6.08 -6.57 -2.11
C GLU A 36 7.10 -7.72 -2.23
N PRO A 37 7.60 -8.24 -1.10
CA PRO A 37 8.38 -9.49 -1.09
C PRO A 37 7.64 -10.62 -1.80
N MET A 38 8.37 -11.41 -2.60
CA MET A 38 7.78 -12.48 -3.45
C MET A 38 7.28 -13.68 -2.64
N ASP A 39 7.77 -13.86 -1.42
CA ASP A 39 7.49 -15.00 -0.55
C ASP A 39 6.15 -14.88 0.17
N MET A 40 6.00 -13.87 1.03
CA MET A 40 4.81 -13.65 1.86
C MET A 40 4.04 -12.39 1.51
N GLY A 41 4.54 -11.53 0.62
CA GLY A 41 3.97 -10.21 0.40
C GLY A 41 4.15 -9.28 1.61
N ASP A 42 3.37 -8.20 1.67
CA ASP A 42 3.35 -7.30 2.83
C ASP A 42 2.75 -8.01 4.07
N PRO A 43 3.47 -8.11 5.21
CA PRO A 43 2.95 -8.68 6.46
C PRO A 43 1.62 -8.07 6.92
N MET A 44 1.35 -6.80 6.58
CA MET A 44 0.08 -6.13 6.90
C MET A 44 -1.14 -6.81 6.29
N ARG A 45 -0.99 -7.67 5.27
CA ARG A 45 -2.09 -8.44 4.68
C ARG A 45 -2.72 -9.44 5.65
N TYR A 46 -1.97 -9.88 6.67
CA TYR A 46 -2.38 -10.93 7.59
C TYR A 46 -2.71 -10.42 8.99
N ILE A 47 -2.27 -9.20 9.33
CA ILE A 47 -2.53 -8.64 10.66
C ILE A 47 -4.01 -8.33 10.81
N GLY A 48 -4.62 -8.87 11.87
CA GLY A 48 -6.03 -8.66 12.18
C GLY A 48 -7.00 -9.45 11.29
N ALA A 49 -6.50 -10.24 10.33
CA ALA A 49 -7.32 -11.08 9.46
C ALA A 49 -8.01 -12.22 10.22
N THR A 50 -7.48 -12.60 11.39
CA THR A 50 -8.05 -13.65 12.25
C THR A 50 -8.12 -13.20 13.70
N LYS A 51 -9.23 -13.51 14.37
CA LYS A 51 -9.41 -13.30 15.82
C LYS A 51 -10.00 -14.54 16.45
N GLY A 52 -9.23 -15.21 17.33
CA GLY A 52 -9.70 -16.42 18.01
C GLY A 52 -9.91 -17.63 17.08
N GLY A 53 -9.15 -17.73 15.99
CA GLY A 53 -9.27 -18.81 15.01
C GLY A 53 -10.39 -18.62 13.97
N ILE A 54 -11.08 -17.48 14.01
CA ILE A 54 -12.11 -17.11 13.03
C ILE A 54 -11.51 -16.09 12.08
N SER A 55 -11.61 -16.38 10.77
CA SER A 55 -11.14 -15.54 9.66
C SER A 55 -12.30 -14.93 8.90
#